data_AF-A0A166K902-F1
#
_entry.id   AF-A0A166K902-F1
#
_cell.length_a   1.000
_cell.length_b   1.000
_cell.length_c   1.000
_cell.angle_alpha   90.00
_cell.angle_beta   90.00
_cell.angle_gamma   90.00
#
_symmetry.space_group_name_H-M   'P 1'
#
loop_
_entity.id
_entity.type
_entity.pdbx_description
1 polymer ?
#
loop_
_entity_poly.entity_id
_entity_poly.type
_entity_poly.pdbx_seq_one_letter_code
_entity_poly.pdbx_strand_id
1 'polypeptide(L)'
;MAADKSLGMISNVANDYELTVEGEISKDNQYPLIEFGTGKGTGSGELYSLGLQKAISYLTERYDIPWVNMVGYSSGGTGAIYYMIDTVDNPHFPPVNKFVSLDGEYNEGTKLQYGESLASVLANGPWVKTKMYQYIEDNYEKISSKTEMMFLEGDFDTENQTDSAIPWADSFSVYHLLKKNGNEVTATLYPTKTSHAHATQNSTAIKYIKNFIYNTP
;
A
#
# COMPACT_ATOMS: atom_id res chain seq x y z
N MET A 1 16.94 13.11 7.78
CA MET A 1 16.00 13.92 8.58
C MET A 1 14.69 13.16 8.65
N ALA A 2 14.04 13.07 9.81
CA ALA A 2 12.70 12.49 9.86
C ALA A 2 11.74 13.42 9.12
N ALA A 3 10.88 12.88 8.26
CA ALA A 3 9.85 13.68 7.63
C ALA A 3 8.79 14.04 8.67
N ASP A 4 8.68 15.32 9.02
CA ASP A 4 7.61 15.81 9.88
C ASP A 4 6.31 15.89 9.07
N LYS A 5 5.19 15.50 9.70
CA LYS A 5 3.86 15.58 9.10
C LYS A 5 3.61 16.99 8.59
N SER A 6 3.46 17.13 7.29
CA SER A 6 3.20 18.43 6.65
C SER A 6 1.71 18.63 6.42
N LEU A 7 1.01 17.57 6.02
CA LEU A 7 -0.40 17.65 5.64
C LEU A 7 -1.14 16.37 6.06
N GLY A 8 -2.39 16.51 6.50
CA GLY A 8 -3.32 15.43 6.74
C GLY A 8 -4.54 15.58 5.83
N MET A 9 -4.97 14.49 5.20
CA MET A 9 -6.06 14.46 4.24
C MET A 9 -7.05 13.36 4.60
N ILE A 10 -8.31 13.70 4.70
CA ILE A 10 -9.40 12.75 4.94
C ILE A 10 -10.39 12.88 3.80
N SER A 11 -10.53 11.83 2.98
CA SER A 11 -11.56 11.77 1.93
C SER A 11 -12.78 11.02 2.45
N ASN A 12 -13.93 11.68 2.49
CA ASN A 12 -15.17 11.08 2.95
C ASN A 12 -15.79 10.20 1.86
N VAL A 13 -15.44 8.91 1.87
CA VAL A 13 -15.93 7.92 0.89
C VAL A 13 -17.46 7.71 0.92
N ALA A 14 -18.16 8.20 1.94
CA ALA A 14 -19.61 8.17 2.03
C ALA A 14 -20.29 9.46 1.53
N ASN A 15 -19.52 10.50 1.20
CA ASN A 15 -20.03 11.79 0.74
C ASN A 15 -19.23 12.29 -0.48
N ASP A 16 -19.36 11.58 -1.60
CA ASP A 16 -18.72 11.92 -2.89
C ASP A 16 -17.21 12.24 -2.77
N TYR A 17 -16.53 11.56 -1.84
CA TYR A 17 -15.10 11.71 -1.60
C TYR A 17 -14.67 13.12 -1.18
N GLU A 18 -15.58 13.90 -0.56
CA GLU A 18 -15.29 15.23 -0.01
C GLU A 18 -14.02 15.21 0.83
N LEU A 19 -13.11 16.15 0.55
CA LEU A 19 -11.75 16.12 1.06
C LEU A 19 -11.55 17.19 2.14
N THR A 20 -11.33 16.75 3.37
CA THR A 20 -10.85 17.60 4.47
C THR A 20 -9.32 17.61 4.46
N VAL A 21 -8.74 18.80 4.51
CA VAL A 21 -7.28 19.00 4.50
C VAL A 21 -6.86 19.82 5.70
N GLU A 22 -5.86 19.35 6.43
CA GLU A 22 -5.26 20.01 7.59
C GLU A 22 -3.75 20.12 7.44
N GLY A 23 -3.18 21.28 7.78
CA GLY A 23 -1.74 21.55 7.67
C GLY A 23 -1.36 22.28 6.37
N GLU A 24 -0.06 22.40 6.13
CA GLU A 24 0.51 23.09 4.98
C GLU A 24 1.89 22.48 4.64
N ILE A 25 2.17 22.33 3.35
CA ILE A 25 3.50 21.95 2.87
C ILE A 25 4.35 23.22 2.75
N SER A 26 5.39 23.33 3.58
CA SER A 26 6.39 24.39 3.45
C SER A 26 7.10 24.32 2.10
N LYS A 27 7.37 25.48 1.50
CA LYS A 27 8.08 25.60 0.20
C LYS A 27 9.48 24.98 0.21
N ASP A 28 10.11 24.90 1.38
CA ASP A 28 11.46 24.34 1.53
C ASP A 28 11.44 22.82 1.79
N ASN A 29 10.26 22.23 2.04
CA ASN A 29 10.14 20.81 2.30
C ASN A 29 10.15 20.00 0.99
N GLN A 30 11.29 19.38 0.70
CA GLN A 30 11.48 18.53 -0.48
C GLN A 30 10.87 17.13 -0.34
N TYR A 31 10.55 16.69 0.89
CA TYR A 31 10.01 15.36 1.18
C TYR A 31 8.87 15.43 2.21
N PRO A 32 7.76 16.10 1.88
CA PRO A 32 6.64 16.23 2.80
C PRO A 32 5.99 14.87 3.07
N LEU A 33 5.77 14.57 4.35
CA LEU A 33 4.92 13.46 4.75
C LEU A 33 3.46 13.93 4.71
N ILE A 34 2.67 13.23 3.91
CA ILE A 34 1.23 13.45 3.76
C ILE A 34 0.53 12.22 4.33
N GLU A 35 -0.29 12.42 5.36
CA GLU A 35 -1.16 11.38 5.88
C GLU A 35 -2.49 11.39 5.12
N PHE A 36 -2.95 10.22 4.71
CA PHE A 36 -4.23 10.06 4.02
C PHE A 36 -5.10 9.02 4.71
N GLY A 37 -6.40 9.26 4.75
CA GLY A 37 -7.40 8.28 5.18
C GLY A 37 -8.78 8.53 4.58
N THR A 38 -9.69 7.57 4.73
CA THR A 38 -11.05 7.60 4.13
C THR A 38 -12.15 8.12 5.07
N GLY A 39 -11.78 8.63 6.25
CA GLY A 39 -12.70 9.11 7.29
C GLY A 39 -13.45 7.97 7.97
N LYS A 40 -14.39 7.35 7.25
CA LYS A 40 -14.94 6.04 7.61
C LYS A 40 -14.01 4.96 7.05
N GLY A 41 -13.53 4.07 7.91
CA GLY A 41 -12.71 2.93 7.49
C GLY A 41 -13.43 2.08 6.44
N THR A 42 -12.68 1.57 5.47
CA THR A 42 -13.18 0.72 4.38
C THR A 42 -12.17 -0.36 4.05
N GLY A 43 -12.65 -1.58 3.79
CA GLY A 43 -11.87 -2.67 3.22
C GLY A 43 -11.90 -2.70 1.68
N SER A 44 -12.64 -1.78 1.05
CA SER A 44 -12.74 -1.72 -0.42
C SER A 44 -11.55 -0.96 -1.01
N GLY A 45 -10.74 -1.66 -1.80
CA GLY A 45 -9.66 -1.06 -2.59
C GLY A 45 -10.13 0.01 -3.56
N GLU A 46 -11.32 -0.16 -4.16
CA GLU A 46 -11.92 0.81 -5.08
C GLU A 46 -12.25 2.15 -4.38
N LEU A 47 -12.94 2.08 -3.23
CA LEU A 47 -13.27 3.30 -2.47
C LEU A 47 -12.01 4.01 -1.98
N TYR A 48 -10.99 3.24 -1.57
CA TYR A 48 -9.70 3.78 -1.16
C TYR A 48 -8.98 4.45 -2.35
N SER A 49 -8.95 3.81 -3.52
CA SER A 49 -8.35 4.34 -4.76
C SER A 49 -9.00 5.66 -5.15
N LEU A 50 -10.33 5.72 -5.20
CA LEU A 50 -11.06 6.94 -5.56
C LEU A 50 -10.83 8.09 -4.57
N GLY A 51 -10.78 7.79 -3.27
CA GLY A 51 -10.40 8.78 -2.26
C GLY A 51 -8.96 9.28 -2.44
N LEU A 52 -8.03 8.37 -2.74
CA LEU A 52 -6.63 8.71 -2.99
C LEU A 52 -6.47 9.54 -4.27
N GLN A 53 -7.23 9.27 -5.32
CA GLN A 53 -7.28 10.10 -6.53
C GLN A 53 -7.68 11.54 -6.20
N LYS A 54 -8.71 11.76 -5.37
CA LYS A 54 -9.08 13.11 -4.91
C LYS A 54 -7.97 13.80 -4.14
N ALA A 55 -7.30 13.08 -3.25
CA ALA A 55 -6.18 13.62 -2.49
C ALA A 55 -5.02 14.02 -3.41
N ILE A 56 -4.63 13.16 -4.37
CA ILE A 56 -3.56 13.48 -5.31
C ILE A 56 -3.95 14.63 -6.24
N SER A 57 -5.17 14.67 -6.76
CA SER A 57 -5.65 15.81 -7.57
C SER A 57 -5.56 17.13 -6.83
N TYR A 58 -5.99 17.16 -5.56
CA TYR A 58 -5.85 18.37 -4.72
C TYR A 58 -4.39 18.85 -4.64
N LEU A 59 -3.46 17.90 -4.50
CA LEU A 59 -2.04 18.18 -4.39
C LEU A 59 -1.46 18.67 -5.73
N THR A 60 -1.74 18.00 -6.84
CA THR A 60 -1.23 18.38 -8.18
C THR A 60 -1.79 19.69 -8.70
N GLU A 61 -2.97 20.11 -8.23
CA GLU A 61 -3.53 21.44 -8.51
C GLU A 61 -2.79 22.58 -7.79
N ARG A 62 -2.05 22.27 -6.72
CA ARG A 62 -1.45 23.27 -5.81
C ARG A 62 0.07 23.24 -5.79
N TYR A 63 0.66 22.11 -6.16
CA TYR A 63 2.08 21.85 -6.08
C TYR A 63 2.57 21.17 -7.36
N ASP A 64 3.78 21.49 -7.78
CA ASP A 64 4.46 20.80 -8.87
C ASP A 64 5.03 19.47 -8.35
N ILE A 65 4.29 18.37 -8.57
CA ILE A 65 4.64 17.04 -8.05
C ILE A 65 5.13 16.17 -9.21
N PRO A 66 6.46 15.95 -9.34
CA PRO A 66 7.01 15.15 -10.44
C PRO A 66 6.80 13.64 -10.26
N TRP A 67 6.66 13.18 -9.01
CA TRP A 67 6.45 11.79 -8.63
C TRP A 67 6.00 11.72 -7.17
N VAL A 68 5.47 10.57 -6.76
CA VAL A 68 5.11 10.28 -5.36
C VAL A 68 5.71 8.96 -4.89
N ASN A 69 5.91 8.83 -3.59
CA ASN A 69 6.11 7.55 -2.92
C ASN A 69 4.87 7.24 -2.09
N MET A 70 4.52 5.97 -1.95
CA MET A 70 3.34 5.53 -1.22
C MET A 70 3.69 4.51 -0.15
N VAL A 71 3.06 4.62 1.01
CA VAL A 71 3.05 3.61 2.05
C VAL A 71 1.60 3.28 2.34
N GLY A 72 1.16 2.08 1.97
CA GLY A 72 -0.20 1.59 2.22
C GLY A 72 -0.19 0.64 3.40
N TYR A 73 -1.04 0.90 4.40
CA TYR A 73 -1.26 0.01 5.54
C TYR A 73 -2.59 -0.72 5.41
N SER A 74 -2.61 -2.04 5.64
CA SER A 74 -3.84 -2.86 5.57
C SER A 74 -4.55 -2.66 4.23
N SER A 75 -5.87 -2.44 4.22
CA SER A 75 -6.64 -2.18 2.99
C SER A 75 -6.17 -0.92 2.22
N GLY A 76 -5.42 -0.01 2.86
CA GLY A 76 -4.75 1.09 2.18
C GLY A 76 -3.65 0.65 1.21
N GLY A 77 -3.05 -0.54 1.43
CA GLY A 77 -2.15 -1.18 0.46
C GLY A 77 -2.86 -1.53 -0.85
N THR A 78 -4.04 -2.13 -0.75
CA THR A 78 -4.88 -2.44 -1.93
C THR A 78 -5.40 -1.18 -2.59
N GLY A 79 -5.78 -0.18 -1.79
CA GLY A 79 -6.09 1.16 -2.27
C GLY A 79 -5.00 1.75 -3.16
N ALA A 80 -3.75 1.66 -2.73
CA ALA A 80 -2.60 2.16 -3.48
C ALA A 80 -2.34 1.35 -4.77
N ILE A 81 -2.48 0.02 -4.74
CA ILE A 81 -2.36 -0.80 -5.95
C ILE A 81 -3.45 -0.45 -6.97
N TYR A 82 -4.70 -0.33 -6.52
CA TYR A 82 -5.81 0.07 -7.38
C TYR A 82 -5.57 1.46 -7.95
N TYR A 83 -5.13 2.42 -7.13
CA TYR A 83 -4.76 3.75 -7.60
C TYR A 83 -3.72 3.69 -8.73
N MET A 84 -2.65 2.90 -8.56
CA MET A 84 -1.62 2.75 -9.60
C MET A 84 -2.19 2.16 -10.91
N ILE A 85 -3.09 1.18 -10.80
CA ILE A 85 -3.79 0.57 -11.94
C ILE A 85 -4.71 1.57 -12.63
N ASP A 86 -5.48 2.34 -11.86
CA ASP A 86 -6.57 3.18 -12.34
C ASP A 86 -6.09 4.50 -12.95
N THR A 87 -4.90 4.95 -12.57
CA THR A 87 -4.40 6.30 -12.89
C THR A 87 -3.25 6.33 -13.90
N VAL A 88 -2.63 5.19 -14.22
CA VAL A 88 -1.41 5.14 -15.05
C VAL A 88 -1.54 5.84 -16.42
N ASP A 89 -2.71 5.77 -17.05
CA ASP A 89 -2.95 6.35 -18.38
C ASP A 89 -3.35 7.84 -18.32
N ASN A 90 -3.48 8.41 -17.12
CA ASN A 90 -3.89 9.79 -16.94
C ASN A 90 -2.70 10.65 -16.48
N PRO A 91 -2.17 11.55 -17.35
CA PRO A 91 -1.00 12.35 -17.06
C PRO A 91 -1.20 13.42 -15.98
N HIS A 92 -2.45 13.62 -15.52
CA HIS A 92 -2.72 14.47 -14.36
C HIS A 92 -2.21 13.86 -13.05
N PHE A 93 -2.04 12.54 -13.00
CA PHE A 93 -1.52 11.85 -11.84
C PHE A 93 -0.01 11.61 -11.95
N PRO A 94 0.78 11.98 -10.92
CA PRO A 94 2.21 11.76 -10.91
C PRO A 94 2.53 10.27 -10.82
N PRO A 95 3.63 9.81 -11.42
CA PRO A 95 4.05 8.42 -11.31
C PRO A 95 4.41 8.07 -9.86
N VAL A 96 4.11 6.83 -9.47
CA VAL A 96 4.56 6.25 -8.20
C VAL A 96 5.96 5.67 -8.38
N ASN A 97 6.93 6.22 -7.65
CA ASN A 97 8.33 5.78 -7.74
C ASN A 97 8.62 4.60 -6.80
N LYS A 98 8.20 4.72 -5.53
CA LYS A 98 8.34 3.66 -4.52
C LYS A 98 7.02 3.36 -3.83
N PHE A 99 6.71 2.09 -3.63
CA PHE A 99 5.55 1.63 -2.88
C PHE A 99 5.97 0.69 -1.74
N VAL A 100 5.47 0.95 -0.53
CA VAL A 100 5.54 0.02 0.58
C VAL A 100 4.15 -0.46 0.95
N SER A 101 3.98 -1.78 0.96
CA SER A 101 2.86 -2.44 1.60
C SER A 101 3.25 -2.79 3.03
N LEU A 102 2.61 -2.18 4.02
CA LEU A 102 2.72 -2.58 5.42
C LEU A 102 1.48 -3.37 5.80
N ASP A 103 1.62 -4.67 6.01
CA ASP A 103 0.56 -5.56 6.44
C ASP A 103 -0.69 -5.46 5.53
N GLY A 104 -0.47 -5.46 4.20
CA GLY A 104 -1.50 -5.18 3.20
C GLY A 104 -2.49 -6.33 2.99
N GLU A 105 -3.72 -6.04 2.60
CA GLU A 105 -4.80 -7.03 2.41
C GLU A 105 -5.24 -7.07 0.95
N TYR A 106 -4.87 -8.10 0.19
CA TYR A 106 -5.06 -8.17 -1.28
C TYR A 106 -6.06 -9.24 -1.74
N ASN A 107 -6.55 -10.07 -0.83
CA ASN A 107 -7.37 -11.24 -1.08
C ASN A 107 -8.38 -11.47 0.07
N GLU A 108 -8.86 -10.39 0.70
CA GLU A 108 -9.91 -10.37 1.75
C GLU A 108 -9.64 -11.29 2.97
N GLY A 109 -8.41 -11.32 3.46
CA GLY A 109 -7.99 -12.14 4.60
C GLY A 109 -7.95 -13.64 4.30
N THR A 110 -7.88 -14.03 3.02
CA THR A 110 -7.89 -15.44 2.62
C THR A 110 -6.63 -16.17 3.13
N LYS A 111 -6.87 -17.24 3.90
CA LYS A 111 -5.81 -18.12 4.42
C LYS A 111 -5.34 -19.12 3.38
N LEU A 112 -4.18 -19.72 3.64
CA LEU A 112 -3.69 -20.88 2.89
C LEU A 112 -4.74 -22.00 2.87
N GLN A 113 -4.92 -22.60 1.70
CA GLN A 113 -5.75 -23.79 1.55
C GLN A 113 -4.97 -25.06 1.95
N TYR A 114 -5.68 -26.14 2.26
CA TYR A 114 -5.01 -27.41 2.58
C TYR A 114 -4.14 -27.90 1.40
N GLY A 115 -2.84 -28.03 1.62
CA GLY A 115 -1.85 -28.38 0.59
C GLY A 115 -1.20 -27.18 -0.10
N GLU A 116 -1.66 -25.97 0.17
CA GLU A 116 -1.01 -24.72 -0.24
C GLU A 116 0.05 -24.31 0.79
N SER A 117 1.10 -23.64 0.33
CA SER A 117 2.17 -23.09 1.17
C SER A 117 2.42 -21.63 0.83
N LEU A 118 3.02 -20.87 1.75
CA LEU A 118 3.41 -19.49 1.44
C LEU A 118 4.37 -19.41 0.24
N ALA A 119 5.28 -20.39 0.11
CA ALA A 119 6.19 -20.48 -1.03
C ALA A 119 5.45 -20.67 -2.36
N SER A 120 4.37 -21.47 -2.40
CA SER A 120 3.57 -21.61 -3.61
C SER A 120 2.77 -20.35 -3.93
N VAL A 121 2.29 -19.61 -2.92
CA VAL A 121 1.59 -18.33 -3.13
C VAL A 121 2.55 -17.27 -3.70
N LEU A 122 3.76 -17.16 -3.17
CA LEU A 122 4.78 -16.25 -3.71
C LEU A 122 5.18 -16.59 -5.15
N ALA A 123 5.15 -17.87 -5.53
CA ALA A 123 5.52 -18.31 -6.86
C ALA A 123 4.37 -18.20 -7.88
N ASN A 124 3.15 -18.56 -7.48
CA ASN A 124 2.03 -18.81 -8.41
C ASN A 124 0.72 -18.13 -8.01
N GLY A 125 0.67 -17.51 -6.83
CA GLY A 125 -0.53 -16.89 -6.28
C GLY A 125 -1.41 -17.83 -5.48
N PRO A 126 -2.46 -17.27 -4.87
CA PRO A 126 -3.40 -18.05 -4.08
C PRO A 126 -4.31 -18.89 -4.97
N TRP A 127 -4.69 -20.07 -4.50
CA TRP A 127 -5.68 -20.92 -5.17
C TRP A 127 -7.08 -20.33 -5.13
N VAL A 128 -7.46 -19.75 -3.98
CA VAL A 128 -8.72 -19.02 -3.82
C VAL A 128 -8.47 -17.55 -4.15
N LYS A 129 -9.21 -17.04 -5.13
CA LYS A 129 -9.07 -15.68 -5.64
C LYS A 129 -10.38 -14.93 -5.44
N THR A 130 -10.36 -13.94 -4.56
CA THR A 130 -11.51 -13.06 -4.36
C THR A 130 -11.62 -12.06 -5.51
N LYS A 131 -12.73 -11.30 -5.55
CA LYS A 131 -12.88 -10.22 -6.55
C LYS A 131 -11.81 -9.14 -6.39
N MET A 132 -11.38 -8.89 -5.15
CA MET A 132 -10.29 -7.98 -4.86
C MET A 132 -8.99 -8.44 -5.56
N TYR A 133 -8.62 -9.70 -5.37
CA TYR A 133 -7.44 -10.26 -6.00
C TYR A 133 -7.55 -10.31 -7.53
N GLN A 134 -8.70 -10.74 -8.05
CA GLN A 134 -8.95 -10.85 -9.49
C GLN A 134 -8.79 -9.51 -10.20
N TYR A 135 -9.23 -8.41 -9.59
CA TYR A 135 -9.01 -7.08 -10.17
C TYR A 135 -7.53 -6.78 -10.39
N ILE A 136 -6.69 -7.11 -9.40
CA ILE A 136 -5.23 -6.93 -9.50
C ILE A 136 -4.67 -7.90 -10.53
N GLU A 137 -5.06 -9.17 -10.51
CA GLU A 137 -4.61 -10.19 -11.47
C GLU A 137 -4.96 -9.83 -12.93
N ASP A 138 -6.10 -9.21 -13.17
CA ASP A 138 -6.51 -8.82 -14.52
C ASP A 138 -5.81 -7.54 -15.02
N ASN A 139 -5.21 -6.74 -14.12
CA ASN A 139 -4.73 -5.39 -14.45
C ASN A 139 -3.29 -5.09 -14.00
N TYR A 140 -2.57 -6.01 -13.36
CA TYR A 140 -1.24 -5.76 -12.80
C TYR A 140 -0.22 -5.23 -13.83
N GLU A 141 -0.38 -5.56 -15.12
CA GLU A 141 0.49 -5.09 -16.21
C GLU A 141 0.38 -3.58 -16.47
N LYS A 142 -0.67 -2.94 -15.96
CA LYS A 142 -0.83 -1.48 -15.98
C LYS A 142 0.05 -0.79 -14.95
N ILE A 143 0.47 -1.49 -13.89
CA ILE A 143 1.37 -0.91 -12.90
C ILE A 143 2.72 -0.68 -13.57
N SER A 144 3.28 0.52 -13.43
CA SER A 144 4.59 0.83 -14.00
C SER A 144 5.64 -0.15 -13.48
N SER A 145 6.34 -0.84 -14.39
CA SER A 145 7.44 -1.74 -14.03
C SER A 145 8.64 -1.00 -13.41
N LYS A 146 8.66 0.34 -13.49
CA LYS A 146 9.66 1.19 -12.83
C LYS A 146 9.38 1.46 -11.36
N THR A 147 8.17 1.14 -10.87
CA THR A 147 7.86 1.30 -9.45
C THR A 147 8.58 0.23 -8.64
N GLU A 148 9.47 0.66 -7.74
CA GLU A 148 10.13 -0.22 -6.77
C GLU A 148 9.17 -0.53 -5.61
N MET A 149 9.14 -1.78 -5.14
CA MET A 149 8.15 -2.23 -4.17
C MET A 149 8.74 -3.02 -3.01
N MET A 150 8.22 -2.78 -1.81
CA MET A 150 8.54 -3.56 -0.62
C MET A 150 7.27 -3.98 0.10
N PHE A 151 7.08 -5.28 0.24
CA PHE A 151 5.99 -5.86 1.02
C PHE A 151 6.54 -6.29 2.37
N LEU A 152 5.97 -5.73 3.43
CA LEU A 152 6.26 -6.05 4.82
C LEU A 152 5.02 -6.69 5.43
N GLU A 153 5.23 -7.79 6.16
CA GLU A 153 4.18 -8.46 6.92
C GLU A 153 4.71 -8.82 8.31
N GLY A 154 3.92 -8.53 9.34
CA GLY A 154 4.24 -8.87 10.72
C GLY A 154 4.16 -10.37 11.01
N ASP A 155 5.27 -10.98 11.42
CA ASP A 155 5.28 -12.29 12.09
C ASP A 155 4.92 -12.10 13.58
N PHE A 156 3.63 -11.84 13.83
CA PHE A 156 3.05 -11.70 15.16
C PHE A 156 2.74 -13.06 15.77
N ASP A 157 2.04 -13.90 15.00
CA ASP A 157 1.66 -15.26 15.33
C ASP A 157 2.17 -16.23 14.24
N THR A 158 3.35 -16.79 14.50
CA THR A 158 4.03 -17.72 13.60
C THR A 158 3.25 -19.02 13.41
N GLU A 159 2.56 -19.50 14.45
CA GLU A 159 1.81 -20.75 14.39
C GLU A 159 0.61 -20.62 13.45
N ASN A 160 -0.08 -19.48 13.51
CA ASN A 160 -1.24 -19.19 12.68
C ASN A 160 -0.92 -18.43 11.39
N GLN A 161 0.35 -18.07 11.16
CA GLN A 161 0.83 -17.33 9.98
C GLN A 161 0.07 -16.03 9.72
N THR A 162 0.00 -15.16 10.73
CA THR A 162 -0.76 -13.91 10.67
C THR A 162 -0.14 -12.82 11.54
N ASP A 163 -0.41 -11.57 11.19
CA ASP A 163 -0.16 -10.39 12.01
C ASP A 163 -1.22 -10.14 13.12
N SER A 164 -2.15 -11.09 13.33
CA SER A 164 -3.39 -11.07 14.13
C SER A 164 -4.69 -10.73 13.39
N ALA A 165 -4.62 -10.23 12.15
CA ALA A 165 -5.78 -9.93 11.33
C ALA A 165 -5.64 -10.47 9.91
N ILE A 166 -4.50 -10.18 9.25
CA ILE A 166 -4.23 -10.56 7.87
C ILE A 166 -3.31 -11.79 7.86
N PRO A 167 -3.63 -12.84 7.10
CA PRO A 167 -2.72 -13.97 6.91
C PRO A 167 -1.56 -13.59 5.97
N TRP A 168 -0.36 -14.12 6.21
CA TRP A 168 0.80 -13.84 5.36
C TRP A 168 0.58 -14.18 3.88
N ALA A 169 -0.21 -15.23 3.63
CA ALA A 169 -0.58 -15.65 2.29
C ALA A 169 -1.40 -14.60 1.55
N ASP A 170 -2.25 -13.86 2.25
CA ASP A 170 -2.97 -12.74 1.66
C ASP A 170 -2.00 -11.59 1.37
N SER A 171 -1.25 -11.14 2.37
CA SER A 171 -0.36 -9.98 2.26
C SER A 171 0.66 -10.08 1.13
N PHE A 172 1.07 -11.31 0.79
CA PHE A 172 2.01 -11.57 -0.31
C PHE A 172 1.38 -12.14 -1.58
N SER A 173 0.04 -12.28 -1.65
CA SER A 173 -0.66 -12.95 -2.75
C SER A 173 -0.39 -12.36 -4.14
N VAL A 174 -0.13 -11.05 -4.20
CA VAL A 174 0.12 -10.30 -5.45
C VAL A 174 1.60 -10.21 -5.84
N TYR A 175 2.51 -10.72 -5.00
CA TYR A 175 3.95 -10.64 -5.22
C TYR A 175 4.37 -11.21 -6.59
N HIS A 176 3.82 -12.37 -6.95
CA HIS A 176 4.20 -13.05 -8.19
C HIS A 176 3.80 -12.22 -9.43
N LEU A 177 2.67 -11.51 -9.37
CA LEU A 177 2.15 -10.70 -10.49
C LEU A 177 3.12 -9.55 -10.76
N LEU A 178 3.55 -8.87 -9.69
CA LEU A 178 4.50 -7.78 -9.74
C LEU A 178 5.89 -8.24 -10.23
N LYS A 179 6.35 -9.42 -9.78
CA LYS A 179 7.56 -10.03 -10.34
C LYS A 179 7.43 -10.33 -11.83
N LYS A 180 6.29 -10.86 -12.26
CA LYS A 180 6.01 -11.17 -13.67
C LYS A 180 5.96 -9.91 -14.53
N ASN A 181 5.46 -8.79 -13.99
CA ASN A 181 5.45 -7.49 -14.65
C ASN A 181 6.83 -6.82 -14.75
N GLY A 182 7.85 -7.40 -14.12
CA GLY A 182 9.22 -6.88 -14.13
C GLY A 182 9.51 -5.83 -13.07
N ASN A 183 8.63 -5.66 -12.07
CA ASN A 183 8.92 -4.79 -10.93
C ASN A 183 10.07 -5.34 -10.07
N GLU A 184 10.89 -4.43 -9.54
CA GLU A 184 11.75 -4.73 -8.40
C GLU A 184 10.88 -4.80 -7.15
N VAL A 185 10.58 -6.02 -6.68
CA VAL A 185 9.76 -6.25 -5.49
C VAL A 185 10.43 -7.20 -4.51
N THR A 186 10.37 -6.83 -3.23
CA THR A 186 10.79 -7.63 -2.08
C THR A 186 9.58 -7.99 -1.21
N ALA A 187 9.62 -9.16 -0.58
CA ALA A 187 8.63 -9.61 0.41
C ALA A 187 9.38 -10.02 1.67
N THR A 188 9.02 -9.42 2.82
CA THR A 188 9.73 -9.60 4.09
C THR A 188 8.75 -9.86 5.22
N LEU A 189 8.89 -11.02 5.86
CA LEU A 189 8.31 -11.27 7.17
C LEU A 189 9.26 -10.69 8.23
N TYR A 190 8.77 -9.77 9.05
CA TYR A 190 9.56 -9.20 10.14
C TYR A 190 9.06 -9.72 11.50
N PRO A 191 9.95 -10.16 12.40
CA PRO A 191 9.53 -10.65 13.72
C PRO A 191 8.91 -9.52 14.53
N THR A 192 7.75 -9.75 15.12
CA THR A 192 7.06 -8.73 15.91
C THR A 192 6.20 -9.33 17.03
N LYS A 193 5.88 -8.49 18.03
CA LYS A 193 4.82 -8.72 19.01
C LYS A 193 3.73 -7.65 18.97
N THR A 194 3.85 -6.73 18.02
CA THR A 194 2.85 -5.72 17.70
C THR A 194 1.82 -6.36 16.78
N SER A 195 0.55 -6.33 17.18
CA SER A 195 -0.57 -6.79 16.34
C SER A 195 -0.82 -5.82 15.18
N HIS A 196 -1.55 -6.29 14.16
CA HIS A 196 -2.00 -5.53 13.00
C HIS A 196 -2.40 -4.09 13.34
N ALA A 197 -3.34 -3.92 14.28
CA ALA A 197 -3.88 -2.61 14.67
C ALA A 197 -2.83 -1.58 15.16
N HIS A 198 -1.65 -2.05 15.53
CA HIS A 198 -0.54 -1.23 16.03
C HIS A 198 0.70 -1.29 15.13
N ALA A 199 0.64 -1.94 13.96
CA ALA A 199 1.78 -2.12 13.08
C ALA A 199 2.46 -0.80 12.66
N THR A 200 1.67 0.26 12.51
CA THR A 200 2.15 1.62 12.22
C THR A 200 3.01 2.23 13.34
N GLN A 201 3.01 1.62 14.53
CA GLN A 201 3.83 2.00 15.69
C GLN A 201 5.04 1.08 15.87
N ASN A 202 5.17 0.04 15.04
CA ASN A 202 6.27 -0.92 15.13
C ASN A 202 7.59 -0.30 14.65
N SER A 203 8.59 -0.22 15.54
CA SER A 203 9.87 0.41 15.24
C SER A 203 10.67 -0.30 14.16
N THR A 204 10.55 -1.63 14.05
CA THR A 204 11.19 -2.43 12.99
C THR A 204 10.58 -2.10 11.63
N ALA A 205 9.25 -2.10 11.52
CA ALA A 205 8.54 -1.73 10.29
C ALA A 205 8.88 -0.29 9.86
N ILE A 206 8.82 0.66 10.81
CA ILE A 206 9.19 2.07 10.56
C ILE A 206 10.63 2.18 10.03
N LYS A 207 11.56 1.39 10.58
CA LYS A 207 12.95 1.39 10.10
C LYS A 207 13.06 0.89 8.65
N TYR A 208 12.41 -0.24 8.32
CA TYR A 208 12.38 -0.73 6.94
C TYR A 208 11.80 0.32 5.98
N ILE A 209 10.65 0.90 6.33
CA ILE A 209 9.98 1.93 5.52
C ILE A 209 10.90 3.14 5.30
N LYS A 210 11.51 3.67 6.37
CA LYS A 210 12.39 4.84 6.26
C LYS A 210 13.60 4.56 5.37
N ASN A 211 14.22 3.40 5.54
CA ASN A 211 15.39 3.02 4.76
C ASN A 211 15.03 2.84 3.27
N PHE A 212 13.89 2.23 2.98
CA PHE A 212 13.41 2.04 1.62
C PHE A 212 12.98 3.36 0.94
N ILE A 213 12.20 4.19 1.61
CA ILE A 213 11.63 5.42 1.03
C ILE A 213 12.69 6.52 0.87
N TYR A 214 13.51 6.74 1.91
CA TYR A 214 14.44 7.88 1.96
C TYR A 214 15.89 7.52 1.67
N ASN A 215 16.21 6.24 1.48
CA ASN A 215 17.59 5.74 1.38
C ASN A 215 18.47 6.20 2.57
N THR A 216 17.88 6.46 3.73
CA THR A 216 18.62 6.78 4.96
C THR A 216 19.09 5.50 5.63
N PRO A 217 20.40 5.32 5.92
CA PRO A 217 20.90 4.18 6.67
C PRO A 217 20.38 4.14 8.12
#